data_AF-A0A401RYX0-F1
#
_entry.id   AF-A0A401RYX0-F1
#
_cell.length_a   1.000
_cell.length_b   1.000
_cell.length_c   1.000
_cell.angle_alpha   90.00
_cell.angle_beta   90.00
_cell.angle_gamma   90.00
#
_symmetry.space_group_name_H-M   'P 1'
#
loop_
_entity.id
_entity.type
_entity.pdbx_description
1 polymer ?
#
loop_
_entity_poly.entity_id
_entity_poly.type
_entity_poly.pdbx_seq_one_letter_code
_entity_poly.pdbx_strand_id
1 'polypeptide(L)'
;MIYLFVLLIAESFQNIIWHAENNTKMLFRTTYRNMAFQAVAPIQELFTDVALFVFGSEMNVDEFVNRFFDSLFPLVYNHLINPALTDISPDFAECVRMARKDLNPFGNLPKLIMSQMSKSLMASHMFLQALNLGIEVINTTDHLQYTKECSKALLKMLFCSHCYGMTNGKPCMGYCLNVMRGCLAAMAEIDPHWREYIRSLEDLSNGIQESYDIEHVLLNLHSLVNDAIMNAQINGPKLSAMVNRACGHPIRKPTQLLEHQTDPYNDKPGLKITHKEDEETLSNRRKEFINSLRLYRTLYGGLADQLCVNDLAAADGLTCWNGEDLVNSYTHEVVGNGIKAQSSNPEVKVKGTNPVINQIVDKLKHINQVSRPVTK
;
A
#
# COMPACT_ATOMS: atom_id res chain seq x y z
N MET A 1 3.72 -12.04 12.14
CA MET A 1 3.36 -12.39 10.74
C MET A 1 2.91 -11.16 9.95
N ILE A 2 1.77 -10.53 10.25
CA ILE A 2 1.22 -9.39 9.49
C ILE A 2 2.24 -8.26 9.32
N TYR A 3 2.89 -7.82 10.40
CA TYR A 3 3.93 -6.78 10.35
C TYR A 3 5.06 -7.06 9.34
N LEU A 4 5.57 -8.30 9.32
CA LEU A 4 6.65 -8.69 8.41
C LEU A 4 6.20 -8.63 6.95
N PHE A 5 4.98 -9.08 6.65
CA PHE A 5 4.43 -9.02 5.30
C PHE A 5 4.21 -7.58 4.83
N VAL A 6 3.72 -6.68 5.69
CA VAL A 6 3.56 -5.27 5.32
C VAL A 6 4.91 -4.63 5.00
N LEU A 7 5.96 -4.94 5.77
CA LEU A 7 7.31 -4.48 5.48
C LEU A 7 7.82 -4.99 4.13
N LEU A 8 7.64 -6.28 3.84
CA LEU A 8 8.05 -6.87 2.56
C LEU A 8 7.33 -6.25 1.36
N ILE A 9 6.03 -5.96 1.50
CA ILE A 9 5.24 -5.29 0.47
C ILE A 9 5.75 -3.85 0.26
N ALA A 10 5.99 -3.11 1.34
CA ALA A 10 6.54 -1.76 1.27
C ALA A 10 7.92 -1.73 0.60
N GLU A 11 8.80 -2.69 0.93
CA GLU A 11 10.11 -2.85 0.30
C GLU A 11 9.99 -3.15 -1.20
N SER A 12 9.04 -4.02 -1.60
CA SER A 12 8.76 -4.28 -3.02
C SER A 12 8.35 -3.02 -3.78
N PHE A 13 7.50 -2.17 -3.20
CA PHE A 13 7.16 -0.88 -3.81
C PHE A 13 8.40 0.01 -4.00
N GLN A 14 9.27 0.10 -2.98
CA GLN A 14 10.50 0.88 -3.04
C GLN A 14 11.42 0.39 -4.17
N ASN A 15 11.59 -0.92 -4.29
CA ASN A 15 12.41 -1.53 -5.33
C ASN A 15 11.85 -1.25 -6.72
N ILE A 16 10.54 -1.40 -6.95
CA ILE A 16 9.91 -1.10 -8.24
C ILE A 16 10.15 0.36 -8.65
N ILE A 17 9.96 1.31 -7.72
CA ILE A 17 10.18 2.74 -7.97
C ILE A 17 11.64 2.99 -8.34
N TRP A 18 12.57 2.40 -7.60
CA TRP A 18 14.01 2.52 -7.87
C TRP A 18 14.40 1.94 -9.25
N HIS A 19 13.86 0.78 -9.62
CA HIS A 19 14.10 0.18 -10.93
C HIS A 19 13.53 1.02 -12.06
N ALA A 20 12.32 1.54 -11.90
CA ALA A 20 11.69 2.42 -12.89
C ALA A 20 12.48 3.72 -13.10
N GLU A 21 12.99 4.31 -12.01
CA GLU A 21 13.88 5.48 -12.05
C GLU A 21 15.16 5.18 -12.82
N ASN A 22 15.83 4.06 -12.51
CA ASN A 22 17.05 3.66 -13.17
C ASN A 22 16.86 3.30 -14.64
N ASN A 23 15.77 2.63 -15.01
CA ASN A 23 15.44 2.34 -16.40
C ASN A 23 15.22 3.64 -17.19
N THR A 24 14.55 4.62 -16.58
CA THR A 24 14.34 5.93 -17.19
C THR A 24 15.65 6.70 -17.33
N LYS A 25 16.53 6.71 -16.31
CA LYS A 25 17.89 7.29 -16.44
C LYS A 25 18.72 6.59 -17.51
N MET A 26 18.61 5.26 -17.60
CA MET A 26 19.34 4.46 -18.58
C MET A 26 18.94 4.82 -20.00
N LEU A 27 17.64 5.00 -20.29
CA LEU A 27 17.15 5.47 -21.59
C LEU A 27 17.88 6.74 -22.04
N PHE A 28 18.03 7.73 -21.15
CA PHE A 28 18.70 8.98 -21.49
C PHE A 28 20.21 8.77 -21.66
N ARG A 29 20.85 7.94 -20.83
CA ARG A 29 22.28 7.62 -20.96
C ARG A 29 22.61 6.86 -22.23
N THR A 30 21.70 6.05 -22.76
CA THR A 30 21.97 5.22 -23.96
C THR A 30 21.51 5.90 -25.24
N THR A 31 20.26 6.37 -25.28
CA THR A 31 19.59 6.90 -26.48
C THR A 31 19.75 8.41 -26.62
N TYR A 32 19.62 9.16 -25.52
CA TYR A 32 19.59 10.64 -25.53
C TYR A 32 20.76 11.28 -24.79
N ARG A 33 21.98 10.83 -25.12
CA ARG A 33 23.23 11.13 -24.40
C ARG A 33 23.47 12.62 -24.15
N ASN A 34 23.16 13.46 -25.14
CA ASN A 34 23.33 14.91 -25.10
C ASN A 34 22.45 15.64 -24.08
N MET A 35 21.35 15.02 -23.65
CA MET A 35 20.47 15.55 -22.60
C MET A 35 20.48 14.71 -21.32
N ALA A 36 21.34 13.69 -21.23
CA ALA A 36 21.35 12.75 -20.11
C ALA A 36 21.63 13.41 -18.76
N PHE A 37 22.61 14.32 -18.69
CA PHE A 37 22.95 15.02 -17.45
C PHE A 37 21.81 15.90 -16.96
N GLN A 38 21.22 16.69 -17.86
CA GLN A 38 20.14 17.64 -17.53
C GLN A 38 18.83 16.92 -17.19
N ALA A 39 18.59 15.72 -17.72
CA ALA A 39 17.40 14.92 -17.43
C ALA A 39 17.43 14.24 -16.06
N VAL A 40 18.58 14.10 -15.39
CA VAL A 40 18.68 13.39 -14.10
C VAL A 40 17.76 14.00 -13.03
N ALA A 41 17.79 15.32 -12.86
CA ALA A 41 17.03 15.99 -11.81
C ALA A 41 15.51 15.86 -12.01
N PRO A 42 14.94 16.16 -13.20
CA PRO A 42 13.50 15.92 -13.45
C PRO A 42 13.06 14.47 -13.26
N ILE A 43 13.91 13.50 -13.62
CA ILE A 43 13.62 12.07 -13.40
C ILE A 43 13.58 11.75 -11.90
N GLN A 44 14.60 12.18 -11.15
CA GLN A 44 14.67 11.97 -9.70
C GLN A 44 13.47 12.58 -8.97
N GLU A 45 13.10 13.81 -9.34
CA GLU A 45 11.95 14.51 -8.78
C GLU A 45 10.66 13.71 -9.01
N LEU A 46 10.39 13.29 -10.25
CA LEU A 46 9.22 12.47 -10.58
C LEU A 46 9.10 11.21 -9.72
N PHE A 47 10.18 10.44 -9.58
CA PHE A 47 10.14 9.18 -8.82
C PHE A 47 10.12 9.41 -7.30
N THR A 48 10.65 10.53 -6.82
CA THR A 48 10.49 10.97 -5.42
C THR A 48 9.02 11.28 -5.14
N ASP A 49 8.35 12.02 -6.03
CA ASP A 49 6.93 12.34 -5.92
C ASP A 49 6.04 11.09 -5.97
N VAL A 50 6.38 10.12 -6.83
CA VAL A 50 5.72 8.81 -6.89
C VAL A 50 5.85 8.08 -5.56
N ALA A 51 7.04 8.02 -4.97
CA ALA A 51 7.23 7.40 -3.66
C ALA A 51 6.41 8.11 -2.59
N LEU A 52 6.52 9.44 -2.50
CA LEU A 52 5.77 10.23 -1.52
C LEU A 52 4.26 10.00 -1.65
N PHE A 53 3.70 9.95 -2.86
CA PHE A 53 2.29 9.64 -3.10
C PHE A 53 1.91 8.25 -2.56
N VAL A 54 2.68 7.21 -2.92
CA VAL A 54 2.39 5.81 -2.54
C VAL A 54 2.43 5.63 -1.01
N PHE A 55 3.35 6.31 -0.32
CA PHE A 55 3.51 6.21 1.13
C PHE A 55 2.71 7.22 1.96
N GLY A 56 1.74 7.92 1.35
CA GLY A 56 0.72 8.65 2.10
C GLY A 56 0.78 10.17 2.02
N SER A 57 1.63 10.74 1.17
CA SER A 57 1.63 12.19 0.95
C SER A 57 0.48 12.60 0.02
N GLU A 58 -0.23 13.68 0.37
CA GLU A 58 -1.25 14.27 -0.49
C GLU A 58 -0.58 14.97 -1.68
N MET A 59 -0.47 14.26 -2.79
CA MET A 59 0.12 14.78 -4.03
C MET A 59 -0.83 14.57 -5.20
N ASN A 60 -0.74 15.44 -6.22
CA ASN A 60 -1.53 15.30 -7.43
C ASN A 60 -0.67 14.69 -8.54
N VAL A 61 -1.08 13.51 -9.01
CA VAL A 61 -0.38 12.78 -10.09
C VAL A 61 -0.31 13.59 -11.38
N ASP A 62 -1.39 14.31 -11.71
CA ASP A 62 -1.41 15.15 -12.89
C ASP A 62 -0.38 16.28 -12.76
N GLU A 63 -0.16 16.82 -11.57
CA GLU A 63 0.78 17.91 -11.34
C GLU A 63 2.23 17.48 -11.54
N PHE A 64 2.68 16.42 -10.85
CA PHE A 64 4.08 16.00 -10.94
C PHE A 64 4.44 15.40 -12.31
N VAL A 65 3.48 14.73 -12.98
CA VAL A 65 3.71 14.25 -14.37
C VAL A 65 3.80 15.44 -15.33
N ASN A 66 2.94 16.46 -15.16
CA ASN A 66 3.04 17.67 -15.97
C ASN A 66 4.37 18.40 -15.73
N ARG A 67 4.80 18.54 -14.47
CA ARG A 67 6.09 19.14 -14.12
C ARG A 67 7.28 18.42 -14.76
N PHE A 68 7.25 17.08 -14.78
CA PHE A 68 8.25 16.29 -15.51
C PHE A 68 8.29 16.63 -17.01
N PHE A 69 7.13 16.65 -17.69
CA PHE A 69 7.07 16.99 -19.11
C PHE A 69 7.37 18.46 -19.42
N ASP A 70 7.07 19.37 -18.50
CA ASP A 70 7.48 20.78 -18.58
C ASP A 70 9.01 20.87 -18.60
N SER A 71 9.69 20.20 -17.65
CA SER A 71 11.15 20.18 -17.58
C SER A 71 11.80 19.46 -18.76
N LEU A 72 11.14 18.45 -19.33
CA LEU A 72 11.66 17.70 -20.47
C LEU A 72 11.58 18.46 -21.80
N PHE A 73 10.56 19.28 -22.03
CA PHE A 73 10.33 19.88 -23.33
C PHE A 73 11.45 20.83 -23.81
N PRO A 74 12.00 21.74 -22.98
CA PRO A 74 13.15 22.56 -23.37
C PRO A 74 14.36 21.73 -23.78
N LEU A 75 14.62 20.60 -23.10
CA LEU A 75 15.73 19.69 -23.43
C LEU A 75 15.53 19.05 -24.81
N VAL A 76 14.34 18.50 -25.06
CA VAL A 76 13.97 17.90 -26.35
C VAL A 76 14.02 18.94 -27.47
N TYR A 77 13.51 20.15 -27.21
CA TYR A 77 13.53 21.22 -28.19
C TYR A 77 14.96 21.60 -28.58
N ASN A 78 15.82 21.85 -27.59
CA ASN A 78 17.20 22.30 -27.79
C ASN A 78 18.06 21.25 -28.48
N HIS A 79 17.93 19.99 -28.08
CA HIS A 79 18.86 18.93 -28.48
C HIS A 79 18.40 18.08 -29.66
N LEU A 80 17.09 18.00 -29.92
CA LEU A 80 16.53 17.10 -30.95
C LEU A 80 15.74 17.84 -32.04
N ILE A 81 15.01 18.91 -31.69
CA ILE A 81 14.19 19.66 -32.66
C ILE A 81 14.99 20.76 -33.34
N ASN A 82 15.83 21.48 -32.59
CA ASN A 82 16.61 22.60 -33.09
C ASN A 82 18.07 22.57 -32.62
N PRO A 83 18.85 21.53 -32.99
CA PRO A 83 20.21 21.29 -32.50
C PRO A 83 21.24 22.34 -32.96
N ALA A 84 20.89 23.19 -33.93
CA ALA A 84 21.76 24.26 -34.44
C ALA A 84 21.92 25.45 -33.45
N LEU A 85 21.29 25.36 -32.29
CA LEU A 85 21.31 26.34 -31.21
C LEU A 85 21.76 25.65 -29.93
N THR A 86 23.04 25.31 -29.83
CA THR A 86 23.60 24.95 -28.53
C THR A 86 23.46 26.15 -27.59
N ASP A 87 22.89 25.93 -26.41
CA ASP A 87 22.66 26.90 -25.33
C ASP A 87 21.65 28.03 -25.63
N ILE A 88 20.36 27.66 -25.78
CA ILE A 88 19.25 28.62 -25.68
C ILE A 88 19.30 29.42 -24.37
N SER A 89 18.91 30.70 -24.41
CA SER A 89 18.90 31.54 -23.20
C SER A 89 17.93 30.96 -22.15
N PRO A 90 18.20 31.16 -20.84
CA PRO A 90 17.31 30.72 -19.77
C PRO A 90 15.87 31.24 -19.94
N ASP A 91 15.72 32.50 -20.35
CA ASP A 91 14.40 33.13 -20.60
C ASP A 91 13.65 32.44 -21.74
N PHE A 92 14.35 32.05 -22.80
CA PHE A 92 13.75 31.32 -23.91
C PHE A 92 13.37 29.90 -23.50
N ALA A 93 14.24 29.21 -22.75
CA ALA A 93 13.96 27.88 -22.21
C ALA A 93 12.72 27.88 -21.30
N GLU A 94 12.57 28.93 -20.47
CA GLU A 94 11.41 29.11 -19.59
C GLU A 94 10.12 29.37 -20.40
N CYS A 95 10.18 30.18 -21.46
CA CYS A 95 9.04 30.33 -22.35
C CYS A 95 8.65 29.00 -23.01
N VAL A 96 9.63 28.23 -23.51
CA VAL A 96 9.39 26.91 -24.11
C VAL A 96 8.74 25.98 -23.09
N ARG A 97 9.23 25.97 -21.84
CA ARG A 97 8.65 25.22 -20.72
C ARG A 97 7.17 25.56 -20.54
N MET A 98 6.85 26.85 -20.43
CA MET A 98 5.47 27.33 -20.22
C MET A 98 4.55 27.04 -21.42
N ALA A 99 5.07 27.09 -22.64
CA ALA A 99 4.32 26.81 -23.86
C ALA A 99 4.00 25.31 -24.06
N ARG A 100 4.67 24.40 -23.34
CA ARG A 100 4.54 22.94 -23.51
C ARG A 100 3.09 22.47 -23.55
N LYS A 101 2.26 22.93 -22.61
CA LYS A 101 0.87 22.48 -22.47
C LYS A 101 0.02 22.85 -23.68
N ASP A 102 0.19 24.06 -24.21
CA ASP A 102 -0.58 24.57 -25.35
C ASP A 102 -0.09 23.99 -26.68
N LEU A 103 1.22 23.77 -26.80
CA LEU A 103 1.85 23.23 -28.02
C LEU A 103 1.70 21.72 -28.15
N ASN A 104 1.47 21.01 -27.05
CA ASN A 104 1.30 19.57 -26.97
C ASN A 104 2.34 18.74 -27.75
N PRO A 105 3.66 18.95 -27.49
CA PRO A 105 4.74 18.35 -28.28
C PRO A 105 4.78 16.82 -28.19
N PHE A 106 4.33 16.28 -27.07
CA PHE A 106 4.37 14.85 -26.74
C PHE A 106 3.08 14.10 -27.11
N GLY A 107 2.13 14.76 -27.80
CA GLY A 107 0.90 14.11 -28.25
C GLY A 107 -0.03 13.73 -27.09
N ASN A 108 -0.62 12.54 -27.14
CA ASN A 108 -1.51 12.04 -26.09
C ASN A 108 -0.79 11.34 -24.93
N LEU A 109 0.53 11.12 -25.04
CA LEU A 109 1.30 10.28 -24.11
C LEU A 109 1.35 10.84 -22.68
N PRO A 110 1.55 12.15 -22.42
CA PRO A 110 1.47 12.67 -21.07
C PRO A 110 0.12 12.37 -20.40
N LYS A 111 -0.99 12.50 -21.15
CA LYS A 111 -2.34 12.19 -20.65
C LYS A 111 -2.55 10.70 -20.38
N LEU A 112 -1.97 9.84 -21.24
CA LEU A 112 -1.99 8.40 -21.03
C LEU A 112 -1.25 8.01 -19.76
N ILE A 113 -0.04 8.55 -19.57
CA ILE A 113 0.80 8.31 -18.38
C ILE A 113 0.08 8.80 -17.13
N MET A 114 -0.47 10.04 -17.13
CA MET A 114 -1.25 10.56 -15.99
C MET A 114 -2.42 9.64 -15.63
N SER A 115 -3.18 9.16 -16.62
CA SER A 115 -4.32 8.27 -16.39
C SER A 115 -3.91 6.91 -15.81
N GLN A 116 -2.85 6.30 -16.35
CA GLN A 116 -2.33 5.01 -15.88
C GLN A 116 -1.73 5.14 -14.47
N MET A 117 -0.87 6.14 -14.24
CA MET A 117 -0.25 6.38 -12.95
C MET A 117 -1.31 6.74 -11.90
N SER A 118 -2.28 7.62 -12.20
CA SER A 118 -3.32 8.01 -11.23
C SER A 118 -4.08 6.80 -10.67
N LYS A 119 -4.52 5.89 -11.56
CA LYS A 119 -5.25 4.69 -11.13
C LYS A 119 -4.35 3.73 -10.35
N SER A 120 -3.14 3.50 -10.86
CA SER A 120 -2.21 2.52 -10.30
C SER A 120 -1.68 2.94 -8.92
N LEU A 121 -1.23 4.20 -8.81
CA LEU A 121 -0.71 4.76 -7.57
C LEU A 121 -1.82 4.88 -6.52
N MET A 122 -3.04 5.29 -6.90
CA MET A 122 -4.16 5.37 -5.96
C MET A 122 -4.53 3.98 -5.42
N ALA A 123 -4.59 2.95 -6.26
CA ALA A 123 -4.84 1.59 -5.80
C ALA A 123 -3.73 1.11 -4.84
N SER A 124 -2.47 1.42 -5.13
CA SER A 124 -1.32 1.07 -4.31
C SER A 124 -1.31 1.78 -2.95
N HIS A 125 -1.61 3.08 -2.94
CA HIS A 125 -1.79 3.87 -1.71
C HIS A 125 -2.89 3.28 -0.84
N MET A 126 -4.08 3.06 -1.42
CA MET A 126 -5.22 2.49 -0.69
C MET A 126 -4.89 1.11 -0.11
N PHE A 127 -4.12 0.31 -0.85
CA PHE A 127 -3.70 -1.02 -0.41
C PHE A 127 -2.75 -0.92 0.79
N LEU A 128 -1.72 -0.08 0.74
CA LEU A 128 -0.81 0.14 1.87
C LEU A 128 -1.52 0.74 3.08
N GLN A 129 -2.43 1.69 2.88
CA GLN A 129 -3.23 2.27 3.96
C GLN A 129 -4.08 1.20 4.66
N ALA A 130 -4.72 0.32 3.89
CA ALA A 130 -5.50 -0.78 4.44
C ALA A 130 -4.61 -1.75 5.24
N LEU A 131 -3.44 -2.12 4.71
CA LEU A 131 -2.46 -2.96 5.41
C LEU A 131 -2.02 -2.37 6.76
N ASN A 132 -1.70 -1.06 6.78
CA ASN A 132 -1.32 -0.35 8.00
C ASN A 132 -2.44 -0.34 9.03
N LEU A 133 -3.70 -0.17 8.60
CA LEU A 133 -4.85 -0.29 9.49
C LEU A 133 -4.98 -1.72 10.05
N GLY A 134 -4.69 -2.75 9.25
CA GLY A 134 -4.63 -4.13 9.73
C GLY A 134 -3.63 -4.31 10.89
N ILE A 135 -2.45 -3.69 10.79
CA ILE A 135 -1.47 -3.66 11.90
C ILE A 135 -2.05 -2.93 13.12
N GLU A 136 -2.65 -1.76 12.90
CA GLU A 136 -3.21 -0.95 13.98
C GLU A 136 -4.30 -1.71 14.75
N VAL A 137 -5.22 -2.38 14.03
CA VAL A 137 -6.29 -3.20 14.61
C VAL A 137 -5.71 -4.29 15.50
N ILE A 138 -4.76 -5.07 14.98
CA ILE A 138 -4.12 -6.18 15.71
C ILE A 138 -3.40 -5.65 16.95
N ASN A 139 -2.55 -4.63 16.79
CA ASN A 139 -1.78 -4.04 17.88
C ASN A 139 -2.69 -3.46 18.98
N THR A 140 -3.78 -2.79 18.59
CA THR A 140 -4.75 -2.23 19.53
C THR A 140 -5.48 -3.33 20.30
N THR A 141 -5.88 -4.41 19.61
CA THR A 141 -6.57 -5.52 20.26
C THR A 141 -5.66 -6.37 21.16
N ASP A 142 -4.38 -6.48 20.82
CA ASP A 142 -3.38 -7.20 21.61
C ASP A 142 -3.10 -6.52 22.96
N HIS A 143 -3.16 -5.19 22.99
CA HIS A 143 -2.92 -4.38 24.20
C HIS A 143 -4.20 -4.02 24.95
N LEU A 144 -5.34 -4.59 24.56
CA LEU A 144 -6.63 -4.28 25.19
C LEU A 144 -6.67 -4.77 26.63
N GLN A 145 -6.96 -3.86 27.56
CA GLN A 145 -7.00 -4.18 28.99
C GLN A 145 -8.29 -4.91 29.37
N TYR A 146 -8.16 -5.99 30.16
CA TYR A 146 -9.31 -6.68 30.73
C TYR A 146 -10.00 -5.84 31.81
N THR A 147 -11.32 -5.97 31.90
CA THR A 147 -12.09 -5.35 32.98
C THR A 147 -11.88 -6.09 34.30
N LYS A 148 -12.15 -5.42 35.43
CA LYS A 148 -12.07 -6.05 36.77
C LYS A 148 -13.00 -7.26 36.88
N GLU A 149 -14.19 -7.16 36.29
CA GLU A 149 -15.18 -8.23 36.23
C GLU A 149 -14.66 -9.43 35.44
N CYS A 150 -14.03 -9.20 34.29
CA CYS A 150 -13.36 -10.25 33.51
C CYS A 150 -12.20 -10.89 34.29
N SER A 151 -11.31 -10.09 34.89
CA SER A 151 -10.19 -10.63 35.68
C SER A 151 -10.66 -11.51 36.83
N LYS A 152 -11.75 -11.12 37.52
CA LYS A 152 -12.36 -11.92 38.58
C LYS A 152 -12.93 -13.24 38.04
N ALA A 153 -13.62 -13.21 36.91
CA ALA A 153 -14.20 -14.40 36.30
C ALA A 153 -13.13 -15.37 35.78
N LEU A 154 -12.07 -14.87 35.14
CA LEU A 154 -10.92 -15.66 34.70
C LEU A 154 -10.22 -16.31 35.90
N LEU A 155 -9.98 -15.57 36.99
CA LEU A 155 -9.39 -16.13 38.21
C LEU A 155 -10.25 -17.26 38.78
N LYS A 156 -11.58 -17.07 38.83
CA LYS A 156 -12.53 -18.10 39.30
C LYS A 156 -12.52 -19.34 38.42
N MET A 157 -12.48 -19.15 37.11
CA MET A 157 -12.50 -20.23 36.14
C MET A 157 -11.20 -21.04 36.15
N LEU A 158 -10.05 -20.37 36.19
CA LEU A 158 -8.74 -20.99 35.99
C LEU A 158 -8.09 -21.51 37.27
N PHE A 159 -8.34 -20.87 38.42
CA PHE A 159 -7.53 -21.11 39.62
C PHE A 159 -8.33 -21.43 40.88
N CYS A 160 -9.63 -21.10 40.97
CA CYS A 160 -10.37 -21.35 42.21
C CYS A 160 -10.54 -22.84 42.54
N SER A 161 -10.58 -23.74 41.55
CA SER A 161 -10.62 -25.20 41.81
C SER A 161 -9.42 -25.65 42.66
N HIS A 162 -8.23 -25.05 42.44
CA HIS A 162 -7.04 -25.35 43.22
C HIS A 162 -7.19 -24.90 44.68
N CYS A 163 -7.87 -23.78 44.92
CA CYS A 163 -8.16 -23.29 46.27
C CYS A 163 -9.11 -24.23 47.04
N TYR A 164 -9.96 -24.98 46.35
CA TYR A 164 -10.83 -26.01 46.93
C TYR A 164 -10.16 -27.40 47.00
N GLY A 165 -8.86 -27.51 46.68
CA GLY A 165 -8.12 -28.77 46.72
C GLY A 165 -8.24 -29.64 45.46
N MET A 166 -8.88 -29.13 44.40
CA MET A 166 -9.08 -29.82 43.12
C MET A 166 -8.04 -29.35 42.09
N THR A 167 -6.81 -29.83 42.19
CA THR A 167 -5.66 -29.29 41.44
C THR A 167 -5.61 -29.63 39.95
N ASN A 168 -6.49 -30.51 39.45
CA ASN A 168 -6.55 -30.93 38.04
C ASN A 168 -7.90 -30.60 37.38
N GLY A 169 -8.78 -29.84 38.04
CA GLY A 169 -10.11 -29.55 37.54
C GLY A 169 -10.10 -28.48 36.44
N LYS A 170 -10.02 -28.89 35.18
CA LYS A 170 -10.25 -27.99 34.03
C LYS A 170 -11.71 -27.51 33.98
N PRO A 171 -11.97 -26.27 33.54
CA PRO A 171 -13.33 -25.75 33.41
C PRO A 171 -14.17 -26.54 32.40
N CYS A 172 -15.47 -26.65 32.66
CA CYS A 172 -16.41 -27.17 31.68
C CYS A 172 -16.45 -26.29 30.42
N MET A 173 -16.72 -26.87 29.25
CA MET A 173 -16.77 -26.14 27.98
C MET A 173 -17.74 -24.95 28.02
N GLY A 174 -18.99 -25.18 28.45
CA GLY A 174 -20.00 -24.12 28.54
C GLY A 174 -19.62 -23.02 29.54
N TYR A 175 -18.97 -23.40 30.65
CA TYR A 175 -18.47 -22.43 31.63
C TYR A 175 -17.36 -21.57 31.03
N CYS A 176 -16.39 -22.21 30.37
CA CYS A 176 -15.30 -21.53 29.69
C CYS A 176 -15.83 -20.53 28.65
N LEU A 177 -16.76 -20.96 27.80
CA LEU A 177 -17.34 -20.12 26.77
C LEU A 177 -18.06 -18.91 27.36
N ASN A 178 -18.84 -19.07 28.42
CA ASN A 178 -19.51 -17.95 29.07
C ASN A 178 -18.53 -16.93 29.67
N VAL A 179 -17.46 -17.39 30.33
CA VAL A 179 -16.41 -16.51 30.85
C VAL A 179 -15.67 -15.79 29.71
N MET A 180 -15.19 -16.54 28.72
CA MET A 180 -14.38 -16.00 27.63
C MET A 180 -15.18 -15.06 26.72
N ARG A 181 -16.42 -15.39 26.36
CA ARG A 181 -17.29 -14.52 25.55
C ARG A 181 -17.69 -13.26 26.30
N GLY A 182 -17.86 -13.32 27.62
CA GLY A 182 -18.06 -12.14 28.46
C GLY A 182 -16.83 -11.23 28.49
N CYS A 183 -15.64 -11.82 28.67
CA CYS A 183 -14.37 -11.09 28.65
C CYS A 183 -14.06 -10.43 27.30
N LEU A 184 -14.35 -11.12 26.20
CA LEU A 184 -14.05 -10.68 24.83
C LEU A 184 -15.24 -9.98 24.15
N ALA A 185 -16.31 -9.69 24.89
CA ALA A 185 -17.55 -9.17 24.33
C ALA A 185 -17.38 -7.89 23.51
N ALA A 186 -16.57 -6.94 24.01
CA ALA A 186 -16.28 -5.72 23.28
C ALA A 186 -15.46 -6.01 22.01
N MET A 187 -14.45 -6.88 22.09
CA MET A 187 -13.62 -7.25 20.95
C MET A 187 -14.42 -7.95 19.85
N ALA A 188 -15.44 -8.73 20.22
CA ALA A 188 -16.31 -9.41 19.26
C ALA A 188 -17.09 -8.43 18.35
N GLU A 189 -17.28 -7.17 18.74
CA GLU A 189 -17.89 -6.13 17.88
C GLU A 189 -17.02 -5.79 16.65
N ILE A 190 -15.72 -6.12 16.67
CA ILE A 190 -14.80 -5.94 15.54
C ILE A 190 -15.08 -6.97 14.43
N ASP A 191 -15.53 -8.18 14.77
CA ASP A 191 -15.64 -9.32 13.85
C ASP A 191 -16.36 -9.02 12.52
N PRO A 192 -17.58 -8.44 12.48
CA PRO A 192 -18.25 -8.17 11.21
C PRO A 192 -17.47 -7.19 10.33
N HIS A 193 -16.81 -6.20 10.94
CA HIS A 193 -16.04 -5.19 10.22
C HIS A 193 -14.68 -5.70 9.75
N TRP A 194 -14.05 -6.58 10.53
CA TRP A 194 -12.82 -7.27 10.17
C TRP A 194 -13.01 -8.25 9.01
N ARG A 195 -14.12 -9.01 9.01
CA ARG A 195 -14.48 -9.89 7.89
C ARG A 195 -14.65 -9.11 6.59
N GLU A 196 -15.38 -8.00 6.66
CA GLU A 196 -15.55 -7.10 5.53
C GLU A 196 -14.22 -6.48 5.10
N TYR A 197 -13.35 -6.11 6.04
CA TYR A 197 -12.02 -5.58 5.74
C TYR A 197 -11.14 -6.56 4.98
N ILE A 198 -11.07 -7.82 5.40
CA ILE A 198 -10.30 -8.84 4.69
C ILE A 198 -10.86 -9.05 3.28
N ARG A 199 -12.19 -9.02 3.13
CA ARG A 199 -12.85 -9.13 1.82
C ARG A 199 -12.54 -7.92 0.93
N SER A 200 -12.64 -6.70 1.45
CA SER A 200 -12.32 -5.47 0.71
C SER A 200 -10.84 -5.41 0.32
N LEU A 201 -9.94 -5.88 1.18
CA LEU A 201 -8.51 -5.95 0.87
C LEU A 201 -8.21 -6.98 -0.22
N GLU A 202 -8.91 -8.12 -0.21
CA GLU A 202 -8.87 -9.11 -1.27
C GLU A 202 -9.37 -8.55 -2.61
N ASP A 203 -10.52 -7.86 -2.59
CA ASP A 203 -11.08 -7.20 -3.78
C ASP A 203 -10.10 -6.16 -4.34
N LEU A 204 -9.47 -5.36 -3.47
CA LEU A 204 -8.47 -4.37 -3.88
C LEU A 204 -7.22 -5.03 -4.48
N SER A 205 -6.75 -6.14 -3.90
CA SER A 205 -5.63 -6.91 -4.44
C SER A 205 -5.93 -7.52 -5.82
N ASN A 206 -7.17 -8.00 -6.03
CA ASN A 206 -7.60 -8.66 -7.26
C ASN A 206 -8.05 -7.67 -8.34
N GLY A 207 -8.58 -6.50 -7.94
CA GLY A 207 -9.12 -5.46 -8.82
C GLY A 207 -8.06 -4.64 -9.55
N ILE A 208 -6.78 -4.79 -9.19
CA ILE A 208 -5.65 -4.27 -9.94
C ILE A 208 -5.55 -5.08 -11.25
N GLN A 209 -6.16 -4.56 -12.32
CA GLN A 209 -5.99 -5.09 -13.68
C GLN A 209 -4.51 -5.02 -14.05
N GLU A 210 -4.02 -5.97 -14.84
CA GLU A 210 -2.61 -6.04 -15.26
C GLU A 210 -2.10 -4.73 -15.90
N SER A 211 -2.96 -4.01 -16.64
CA SER A 211 -2.65 -2.72 -17.26
C SER A 211 -2.56 -1.52 -16.29
N TYR A 212 -3.00 -1.70 -15.04
CA TYR A 212 -2.91 -0.71 -13.96
C TYR A 212 -2.09 -1.23 -12.77
N ASP A 213 -1.43 -2.38 -12.91
CA ASP A 213 -0.49 -2.88 -11.92
C ASP A 213 0.72 -1.93 -11.86
N ILE A 214 1.11 -1.54 -10.65
CA ILE A 214 2.15 -0.53 -10.45
C ILE A 214 3.52 -0.97 -10.96
N GLU A 215 3.80 -2.27 -10.89
CA GLU A 215 5.02 -2.85 -11.42
C GLU A 215 5.05 -2.65 -12.93
N HIS A 216 3.96 -3.00 -13.61
CA HIS A 216 3.82 -2.81 -15.05
C HIS A 216 3.88 -1.33 -15.46
N VAL A 217 3.11 -0.46 -14.81
CA VAL A 217 3.00 0.97 -15.16
C VAL A 217 4.34 1.69 -14.95
N LEU A 218 5.00 1.49 -13.81
CA LEU A 218 6.26 2.17 -13.52
C LEU A 218 7.41 1.60 -14.35
N LEU A 219 7.52 0.28 -14.47
CA LEU A 219 8.62 -0.32 -15.25
C LEU A 219 8.48 -0.02 -16.75
N ASN A 220 7.27 0.17 -17.28
CA ASN A 220 7.05 0.57 -18.68
C ASN A 220 7.19 2.09 -18.93
N LEU A 221 7.30 2.91 -17.87
CA LEU A 221 7.28 4.38 -18.01
C LEU A 221 8.39 4.90 -18.94
N HIS A 222 9.60 4.32 -18.85
CA HIS A 222 10.72 4.70 -19.73
C HIS A 222 10.36 4.54 -21.22
N SER A 223 9.65 3.49 -21.60
CA SER A 223 9.21 3.25 -22.97
C SER A 223 8.22 4.33 -23.43
N LEU A 224 7.24 4.66 -22.59
CA LEU A 224 6.27 5.74 -22.89
C LEU A 224 6.95 7.12 -22.99
N VAL A 225 8.00 7.37 -22.20
CA VAL A 225 8.82 8.57 -22.30
C VAL A 225 9.59 8.61 -23.62
N ASN A 226 10.17 7.49 -24.04
CA ASN A 226 10.82 7.36 -25.35
C ASN A 226 9.85 7.66 -26.51
N ASP A 227 8.65 7.08 -26.47
CA ASP A 227 7.61 7.33 -27.48
C ASP A 227 7.18 8.80 -27.51
N ALA A 228 7.14 9.46 -26.34
CA ALA A 228 6.79 10.87 -26.24
C ALA A 228 7.85 11.74 -26.91
N ILE A 229 9.12 11.49 -26.62
CA ILE A 229 10.24 12.19 -27.24
C ILE A 229 10.25 11.94 -28.76
N MET A 230 10.02 10.70 -29.20
CA MET A 230 9.96 10.36 -30.62
C MET A 230 8.80 11.07 -31.33
N ASN A 231 7.62 11.18 -30.71
CA ASN A 231 6.50 11.95 -31.24
C ASN A 231 6.87 13.43 -31.43
N ALA A 232 7.56 14.04 -30.45
CA ALA A 232 8.03 15.42 -30.57
C ALA A 232 9.05 15.58 -31.70
N GLN A 233 9.99 14.63 -31.84
CA GLN A 233 11.01 14.64 -32.88
C GLN A 233 10.41 14.52 -34.29
N ILE A 234 9.45 13.61 -34.49
CA ILE A 234 8.74 13.44 -35.78
C ILE A 234 8.02 14.73 -36.19
N ASN A 235 7.45 15.46 -35.23
CA ASN A 235 6.75 16.72 -35.45
C ASN A 235 7.67 17.96 -35.38
N GLY A 236 8.99 17.77 -35.32
CA GLY A 236 9.99 18.81 -35.06
C GLY A 236 9.83 20.09 -35.89
N PRO A 237 9.73 20.02 -37.23
CA PRO A 237 9.61 21.23 -38.07
C PRO A 237 8.36 22.07 -37.73
N LYS A 238 7.22 21.40 -37.50
CA LYS A 238 5.97 22.06 -37.10
C LYS A 238 6.10 22.67 -35.71
N LEU A 239 6.67 21.93 -34.76
CA LEU A 239 6.90 22.40 -33.39
C LEU A 239 7.85 23.59 -33.35
N SER A 240 8.91 23.59 -34.17
CA SER A 240 9.83 24.72 -34.28
C SER A 240 9.13 26.01 -34.73
N ALA A 241 8.27 25.93 -35.76
CA ALA A 241 7.48 27.07 -36.20
C ALA A 241 6.50 27.57 -35.12
N MET A 242 5.86 26.65 -34.39
CA MET A 242 4.93 27.00 -33.31
C MET A 242 5.64 27.64 -32.11
N VAL A 243 6.80 27.10 -31.71
CA VAL A 243 7.64 27.67 -30.64
C VAL A 243 8.14 29.05 -31.05
N ASN A 244 8.61 29.25 -32.28
CA ASN A 244 9.04 30.57 -32.75
C ASN A 244 7.90 31.60 -32.73
N ARG A 245 6.66 31.17 -33.00
CA ARG A 245 5.48 32.03 -32.88
C ARG A 245 5.16 32.37 -31.42
N ALA A 246 5.30 31.42 -30.50
CA ALA A 246 4.94 31.59 -29.10
C ALA A 246 6.00 32.35 -28.30
N CYS A 247 7.28 32.03 -28.52
CA CYS A 247 8.42 32.48 -27.72
C CYS A 247 9.37 33.44 -28.47
N GLY A 248 9.09 33.72 -29.75
CA GLY A 248 10.01 34.48 -30.60
C GLY A 248 11.16 33.63 -31.11
N HIS A 249 12.13 34.27 -31.77
CA HIS A 249 13.32 33.55 -32.23
C HIS A 249 14.31 33.32 -31.09
N PRO A 250 14.94 32.15 -31.03
CA PRO A 250 15.92 31.83 -30.00
C PRO A 250 17.10 32.79 -30.06
N ILE A 251 17.37 33.45 -28.94
CA ILE A 251 18.50 34.36 -28.78
C ILE A 251 19.72 33.51 -28.39
N ARG A 252 20.73 33.46 -29.25
CA ARG A 252 22.00 32.78 -28.97
C ARG A 252 22.74 33.51 -27.84
N LYS A 253 23.30 32.76 -26.88
CA LYS A 253 24.39 33.28 -26.05
C LYS A 253 25.63 33.51 -26.93
N PRO A 254 26.40 34.60 -26.73
CA PRO A 254 27.71 34.73 -27.36
C PRO A 254 28.60 33.57 -26.90
N THR A 255 29.16 32.84 -27.87
CA THR A 255 30.06 31.71 -27.63
C THR A 255 31.27 32.18 -26.82
N GLN A 256 31.31 31.86 -25.52
CA GLN A 256 32.57 31.77 -24.80
C GLN A 256 33.08 30.35 -25.02
N LEU A 257 34.20 30.24 -25.73
CA LEU A 257 34.93 28.99 -25.92
C LEU A 257 35.33 28.47 -24.55
N LEU A 258 34.58 27.50 -24.03
CA LEU A 258 34.99 26.70 -22.87
C LEU A 258 35.68 25.44 -23.39
N GLU A 259 36.91 25.28 -22.91
CA GLU A 259 37.86 24.23 -23.24
C GLU A 259 37.24 22.84 -23.15
N HIS A 260 37.57 22.02 -24.15
CA HIS A 260 37.46 20.57 -24.08
C HIS A 260 38.11 20.06 -22.79
N GLN A 261 37.30 19.54 -21.87
CA GLN A 261 37.78 18.57 -20.89
C GLN A 261 37.56 17.18 -21.48
N THR A 262 38.67 16.57 -21.89
CA THR A 262 38.75 15.18 -22.29
C THR A 262 38.48 14.28 -21.08
N ASP A 263 37.47 13.42 -21.25
CA ASP A 263 37.18 12.24 -20.45
C ASP A 263 38.42 11.36 -20.22
N PRO A 264 38.50 10.71 -19.05
CA PRO A 264 39.01 9.35 -19.00
C PRO A 264 38.04 8.45 -18.23
N TYR A 265 37.14 7.77 -18.93
CA TYR A 265 36.60 6.52 -18.42
C TYR A 265 36.50 5.45 -19.51
N ASN A 266 37.35 4.45 -19.35
CA ASN A 266 37.54 3.33 -20.26
C ASN A 266 36.31 2.43 -20.37
N ASP A 267 36.10 1.99 -21.61
CA ASP A 267 35.23 0.90 -22.02
C ASP A 267 35.44 -0.39 -21.22
N LYS A 268 34.32 -1.06 -20.90
CA LYS A 268 34.23 -2.53 -20.95
C LYS A 268 32.88 -2.93 -21.57
N PRO A 269 32.88 -3.71 -22.66
CA PRO A 269 31.65 -4.26 -23.20
C PRO A 269 31.34 -5.62 -22.54
N GLY A 270 30.09 -5.77 -22.10
CA GLY A 270 29.48 -7.08 -21.87
C GLY A 270 28.78 -7.21 -20.52
N LEU A 271 27.45 -7.22 -20.53
CA LEU A 271 26.70 -8.43 -20.21
C LEU A 271 25.28 -8.29 -20.78
N LYS A 272 24.89 -9.25 -21.63
CA LYS A 272 23.48 -9.51 -21.89
C LYS A 272 22.89 -9.99 -20.57
N ILE A 273 22.02 -9.20 -19.96
CA ILE A 273 21.19 -9.71 -18.85
C ILE A 273 20.08 -10.53 -19.50
N THR A 274 20.36 -11.81 -19.69
CA THR A 274 19.32 -12.82 -19.59
C THR A 274 19.33 -13.26 -18.13
N HIS A 275 18.45 -12.70 -17.31
CA HIS A 275 18.04 -13.34 -16.06
C HIS A 275 16.52 -13.45 -16.09
N LYS A 276 16.08 -14.61 -16.60
CA LYS A 276 14.95 -15.32 -16.00
C LYS A 276 15.49 -15.88 -14.68
N GLU A 277 15.34 -15.12 -13.62
CA GLU A 277 15.14 -15.70 -12.29
C GLU A 277 13.67 -15.46 -11.99
N ASP A 278 13.00 -16.42 -11.36
CA ASP A 278 11.66 -16.24 -10.81
C ASP A 278 11.74 -15.15 -9.72
N GLU A 279 11.84 -13.87 -10.12
CA GLU A 279 11.73 -12.75 -9.20
C GLU A 279 10.30 -12.77 -8.66
N GLU A 280 10.22 -12.84 -7.34
CA GLU A 280 8.98 -12.85 -6.60
C GLU A 280 8.27 -11.50 -6.80
N THR A 281 7.44 -11.41 -7.84
CA THR A 281 6.72 -10.18 -8.21
C THR A 281 5.89 -9.63 -7.05
N LEU A 282 5.63 -8.32 -7.05
CA LEU A 282 4.75 -7.70 -6.07
C LEU A 282 3.37 -8.36 -6.07
N SER A 283 2.90 -8.76 -7.26
CA SER A 283 1.64 -9.49 -7.44
C SER A 283 1.62 -10.83 -6.70
N ASN A 284 2.70 -11.61 -6.75
CA ASN A 284 2.81 -12.89 -6.05
C ASN A 284 2.82 -12.70 -4.53
N ARG A 285 3.64 -11.78 -4.01
CA ARG A 285 3.70 -11.44 -2.58
C ARG A 285 2.35 -10.97 -2.05
N ARG A 286 1.66 -10.14 -2.83
CA ARG A 286 0.31 -9.65 -2.51
C ARG A 286 -0.68 -10.81 -2.38
N LYS A 287 -0.71 -11.73 -3.34
CA LYS A 287 -1.59 -12.91 -3.31
C LYS A 287 -1.29 -13.84 -2.14
N GLU A 288 -0.03 -14.11 -1.86
CA GLU A 288 0.38 -14.95 -0.73
C GLU A 288 -0.05 -14.34 0.60
N PHE A 289 0.15 -13.04 0.78
CA PHE A 289 -0.29 -12.34 1.98
C PHE A 289 -1.81 -12.44 2.16
N ILE A 290 -2.58 -12.20 1.11
CA ILE A 290 -4.06 -12.27 1.17
C ILE A 290 -4.51 -13.69 1.51
N ASN A 291 -3.92 -14.72 0.89
CA ASN A 291 -4.22 -16.11 1.21
C ASN A 291 -3.93 -16.46 2.67
N SER A 292 -2.82 -15.95 3.21
CA SER A 292 -2.46 -16.13 4.62
C SER A 292 -3.43 -15.40 5.55
N LEU A 293 -3.82 -14.17 5.21
CA LEU A 293 -4.73 -13.35 6.01
C LEU A 293 -6.15 -13.93 6.08
N ARG A 294 -6.62 -14.57 5.00
CA ARG A 294 -7.95 -15.24 4.95
C ARG A 294 -8.17 -16.26 6.06
N LEU A 295 -7.10 -16.94 6.50
CA LEU A 295 -7.17 -17.91 7.60
C LEU A 295 -7.61 -17.26 8.93
N TYR A 296 -7.35 -15.96 9.09
CA TYR A 296 -7.68 -15.18 10.28
C TYR A 296 -8.96 -14.34 10.11
N ARG A 297 -9.77 -14.63 9.08
CA ARG A 297 -11.03 -13.91 8.81
C ARG A 297 -12.01 -13.96 9.97
N THR A 298 -12.03 -15.06 10.71
CA THR A 298 -12.97 -15.28 11.82
C THR A 298 -12.33 -15.11 13.19
N LEU A 299 -11.13 -14.49 13.26
CA LEU A 299 -10.34 -14.39 14.48
C LEU A 299 -11.16 -13.81 15.65
N TYR A 300 -11.73 -12.62 15.47
CA TYR A 300 -12.42 -11.91 16.55
C TYR A 300 -13.75 -12.54 16.99
N GLY A 301 -14.45 -13.22 16.08
CA GLY A 301 -15.68 -13.97 16.42
C GLY A 301 -15.43 -15.38 16.95
N GLY A 302 -14.24 -15.95 16.72
CA GLY A 302 -13.90 -17.33 17.07
C GLY A 302 -12.91 -17.50 18.21
N LEU A 303 -12.29 -16.41 18.71
CA LEU A 303 -11.21 -16.50 19.69
C LEU A 303 -11.61 -17.19 21.00
N ALA A 304 -12.79 -16.89 21.53
CA ALA A 304 -13.29 -17.52 22.75
C ALA A 304 -13.40 -19.05 22.59
N ASP A 305 -14.01 -19.48 21.49
CA ASP A 305 -14.19 -20.88 21.14
C ASP A 305 -12.84 -21.58 20.94
N GLN A 306 -11.90 -20.96 20.22
CA GLN A 306 -10.56 -21.52 20.00
C GLN A 306 -9.77 -21.71 21.30
N LEU A 307 -9.78 -20.72 22.20
CA LEU A 307 -9.09 -20.81 23.49
C LEU A 307 -9.73 -21.89 24.38
N CYS A 308 -11.06 -21.97 24.42
CA CYS A 308 -11.75 -22.97 25.22
C CYS A 308 -11.53 -24.38 24.69
N VAL A 309 -11.63 -24.61 23.38
CA VAL A 309 -11.46 -25.93 22.76
C VAL A 309 -10.03 -26.45 22.85
N ASN A 310 -9.03 -25.59 22.61
CA ASN A 310 -7.65 -26.04 22.46
C ASN A 310 -6.90 -26.08 23.81
N ASP A 311 -7.15 -25.10 24.69
CA ASP A 311 -6.26 -24.86 25.83
C ASP A 311 -6.98 -25.02 27.17
N LEU A 312 -8.13 -24.37 27.32
CA LEU A 312 -8.71 -24.09 28.64
C LEU A 312 -9.68 -25.17 29.12
N ALA A 313 -10.63 -25.61 28.30
CA ALA A 313 -11.72 -26.47 28.75
C ALA A 313 -11.31 -27.95 28.90
N ALA A 314 -12.07 -28.67 29.72
CA ALA A 314 -12.03 -30.13 29.77
C ALA A 314 -12.58 -30.72 28.47
N ALA A 315 -12.06 -31.88 28.07
CA ALA A 315 -12.61 -32.64 26.95
C ALA A 315 -14.03 -33.17 27.28
N ASP A 316 -14.83 -33.36 26.23
CA ASP A 316 -16.20 -33.82 26.37
C ASP A 316 -16.29 -35.17 27.12
N GLY A 317 -17.26 -35.26 28.04
CA GLY A 317 -17.52 -36.47 28.83
C GLY A 317 -16.66 -36.66 30.08
N LEU A 318 -15.69 -35.78 30.32
CA LEU A 318 -14.93 -35.75 31.58
C LEU A 318 -15.62 -34.90 32.63
N THR A 319 -15.39 -35.22 33.91
CA THR A 319 -15.77 -34.34 35.01
C THR A 319 -14.99 -33.02 34.90
N CYS A 320 -15.68 -31.91 35.13
CA CYS A 320 -15.15 -30.59 34.88
C CYS A 320 -15.59 -29.58 35.93
N TRP A 321 -14.82 -28.51 36.09
CA TRP A 321 -15.10 -27.43 37.03
C TRP A 321 -16.16 -26.47 36.45
N ASN A 322 -17.24 -26.22 37.18
CA ASN A 322 -18.29 -25.27 36.77
C ASN A 322 -18.19 -23.89 37.44
N GLY A 323 -17.16 -23.66 38.26
CA GLY A 323 -17.03 -22.46 39.08
C GLY A 323 -17.35 -22.67 40.56
N GLU A 324 -17.95 -23.79 40.94
CA GLU A 324 -18.31 -24.11 42.33
C GLU A 324 -17.87 -25.51 42.75
N ASP A 325 -18.06 -26.52 41.90
CA ASP A 325 -17.67 -27.91 42.16
C ASP A 325 -17.29 -28.65 40.85
N LEU A 326 -16.80 -29.88 40.97
CA LEU A 326 -16.64 -30.83 39.87
C LEU A 326 -17.98 -31.46 39.51
N VAL A 327 -18.40 -31.26 38.26
CA VAL A 327 -19.68 -31.74 37.74
C VAL A 327 -19.48 -32.56 36.46
N ASN A 328 -20.49 -33.34 36.11
CA ASN A 328 -20.53 -34.07 34.83
C ASN A 328 -20.83 -33.14 33.65
N SER A 329 -21.56 -32.05 33.89
CA SER A 329 -21.89 -31.07 32.85
C SER A 329 -22.23 -29.69 33.44
N TYR A 330 -21.93 -28.66 32.67
CA TYR A 330 -22.36 -27.29 32.94
C TYR A 330 -23.83 -27.10 32.54
N THR A 331 -24.62 -26.47 33.41
CA THR A 331 -26.09 -26.44 33.29
C THR A 331 -26.67 -25.13 32.75
N HIS A 332 -25.94 -24.02 32.84
CA HIS A 332 -26.42 -22.75 32.29
C HIS A 332 -26.29 -22.72 30.77
N GLU A 333 -27.18 -21.96 30.14
CA GLU A 333 -27.12 -21.70 28.70
C GLU A 333 -25.82 -20.94 28.34
N VAL A 334 -25.25 -21.27 27.18
CA VAL A 334 -24.05 -20.62 26.68
C VAL A 334 -24.46 -19.41 25.86
N VAL A 335 -24.05 -18.22 26.29
CA VAL A 335 -24.38 -16.97 25.60
C VAL A 335 -23.62 -16.83 24.28
N GLY A 336 -24.20 -16.07 23.35
CA GLY A 336 -23.57 -15.73 22.06
C GLY A 336 -22.40 -14.74 22.18
N ASN A 337 -21.83 -14.38 21.04
CA ASN A 337 -20.76 -13.38 20.93
C ASN A 337 -21.31 -11.94 20.91
N GLY A 338 -20.45 -10.98 21.25
CA GLY A 338 -20.78 -9.54 21.22
C GLY A 338 -21.50 -9.07 22.49
N ILE A 339 -21.50 -7.74 22.70
CA ILE A 339 -22.00 -7.08 23.91
C ILE A 339 -23.47 -7.37 24.13
N LYS A 340 -24.28 -7.35 23.05
CA LYS A 340 -25.73 -7.59 23.14
C LYS A 340 -26.08 -8.96 23.70
N ALA A 341 -25.28 -9.98 23.39
CA ALA A 341 -25.52 -11.34 23.87
C ALA A 341 -25.15 -11.52 25.36
N GLN A 342 -24.44 -10.57 25.97
CA GLN A 342 -23.96 -10.71 27.35
C GLN A 342 -24.98 -10.27 28.42
N SER A 343 -26.16 -9.78 28.04
CA SER A 343 -27.18 -9.33 29.00
C SER A 343 -27.65 -10.45 29.94
N SER A 344 -27.63 -11.69 29.47
CA SER A 344 -28.00 -12.89 30.22
C SER A 344 -26.79 -13.72 30.66
N ASN A 345 -25.55 -13.22 30.51
CA ASN A 345 -24.36 -13.98 30.85
C ASN A 345 -24.29 -14.22 32.38
N PRO A 346 -24.31 -15.49 32.85
CA PRO A 346 -24.29 -15.79 34.28
C PRO A 346 -22.92 -15.54 34.92
N GLU A 347 -21.83 -15.53 34.15
CA GLU A 347 -20.47 -15.54 34.67
C GLU A 347 -19.79 -14.16 34.67
N VAL A 348 -20.11 -13.30 33.69
CA VAL A 348 -19.44 -12.01 33.52
C VAL A 348 -20.46 -10.90 33.29
N LYS A 349 -20.41 -9.86 34.14
CA LYS A 349 -21.17 -8.62 33.93
C LYS A 349 -20.41 -7.70 32.98
N VAL A 350 -20.91 -7.56 31.76
CA VAL A 350 -20.30 -6.70 30.74
C VAL A 350 -20.93 -5.31 30.77
N LYS A 351 -20.08 -4.28 30.90
CA LYS A 351 -20.51 -2.87 30.92
C LYS A 351 -20.28 -2.24 29.55
N GLY A 352 -21.36 -2.06 28.79
CA GLY A 352 -21.43 -1.18 27.62
C GLY A 352 -20.31 -1.33 26.58
N THR A 353 -20.19 -0.33 25.71
CA THR A 353 -19.20 -0.30 24.62
C THR A 353 -17.84 0.19 25.11
N ASN A 354 -16.77 -0.27 24.46
CA ASN A 354 -15.41 0.21 24.71
C ASN A 354 -15.05 1.30 23.67
N PRO A 355 -14.64 2.52 24.09
CA PRO A 355 -14.36 3.63 23.16
C PRO A 355 -13.18 3.34 22.21
N VAL A 356 -12.15 2.61 22.66
CA VAL A 356 -11.01 2.23 21.82
C VAL A 356 -11.47 1.27 20.72
N ILE A 357 -12.32 0.32 21.07
CA ILE A 357 -12.91 -0.61 20.09
C ILE A 357 -13.78 0.14 19.08
N ASN A 358 -14.62 1.06 19.54
CA ASN A 358 -15.47 1.87 18.65
C ASN A 358 -14.63 2.65 17.64
N GLN A 359 -13.51 3.24 18.07
CA GLN A 359 -12.60 3.96 17.18
C GLN A 359 -12.00 3.05 16.09
N ILE A 360 -11.57 1.84 16.45
CA ILE A 360 -11.06 0.86 15.49
C ILE A 360 -12.16 0.39 14.53
N VAL A 361 -13.36 0.14 15.05
CA VAL A 361 -14.53 -0.21 14.24
C VAL A 361 -14.85 0.89 13.22
N ASP A 362 -14.78 2.15 13.61
CA ASP A 362 -15.05 3.27 12.69
C ASP A 362 -13.97 3.42 11.63
N LYS A 363 -12.69 3.18 11.97
CA LYS A 363 -11.60 3.09 10.98
C LYS A 363 -11.80 1.94 9.99
N LEU A 364 -12.19 0.76 10.47
CA LEU A 364 -12.52 -0.39 9.62
C LEU A 364 -13.71 -0.08 8.70
N LYS A 365 -14.77 0.56 9.21
CA LYS A 365 -15.89 0.99 8.37
C LYS A 365 -15.45 1.96 7.29
N HIS A 366 -14.61 2.94 7.63
CA HIS A 366 -14.11 3.91 6.67
C HIS A 366 -13.33 3.22 5.56
N ILE A 367 -12.32 2.40 5.89
CA ILE A 367 -11.52 1.71 4.86
C ILE A 367 -12.39 0.79 3.98
N ASN A 368 -13.38 0.12 4.57
CA ASN A 368 -14.29 -0.76 3.84
C ASN A 368 -15.21 0.00 2.88
N GLN A 369 -15.45 1.29 3.11
CA GLN A 369 -16.21 2.14 2.21
C GLN A 369 -15.34 2.66 1.07
N VAL A 370 -14.12 3.14 1.37
CA VAL A 370 -13.24 3.75 0.36
C VAL A 370 -12.51 2.73 -0.50
N SER A 371 -12.32 1.50 -0.02
CA SER A 371 -11.67 0.40 -0.77
C SER A 371 -12.64 -0.39 -1.66
N ARG A 372 -13.94 -0.05 -1.68
CA ARG A 372 -14.87 -0.68 -2.61
C ARG A 372 -14.52 -0.22 -4.03
N PRO A 373 -14.32 -1.15 -4.99
CA PRO A 373 -14.20 -0.76 -6.37
C PRO A 373 -15.44 0.06 -6.75
N VAL A 374 -15.24 1.23 -7.34
CA VAL A 374 -16.34 1.99 -7.95
C VAL A 374 -16.84 1.14 -9.09
N THR A 375 -17.88 0.35 -8.82
CA THR A 375 -18.67 -0.33 -9.85
C THR A 375 -19.28 0.76 -10.72
N LYS A 376 -18.66 0.99 -11.87
CA LYS A 376 -19.26 1.69 -13.00
C LYS A 376 -19.60 0.69 -14.08
#